data_AF-A0A3M8FS46-F1
#
_entry.id   AF-A0A3M8FS46-F1
#
_cell.length_a   1.000
_cell.length_b   1.000
_cell.length_c   1.000
_cell.angle_alpha   90.00
_cell.angle_beta   90.00
_cell.angle_gamma   90.00
#
_symmetry.space_group_name_H-M   'P 1'
#
loop_
_entity.id
_entity.type
_entity.pdbx_description
1 polymer ?
#
loop_
_entity_poly.entity_id
_entity_poly.type
_entity_poly.pdbx_seq_one_letter_code
_entity_poly.pdbx_strand_id
1 'polypeptide(L)'
;MIAVLVLVLAASAAASQPYTTDPAMLAPPMYDGDIPLIEPRGMSLHDPLERGNAVVPVITRVRHDSMSYDLTFTFTNSLGTPRPLGRISVGTLALGRNITVYDHQQESRFADMNHDTALGYRWTYPGTAYSPVMVLMNQTHIVGVSLQYPVMDYKHGTLVRLGRLGGVFKGPPEAYGWMVAFDLNNAPATNQHTEIRHEALLQPGESKSYTISVRAIKRPSIMPDAMARQDWLSVLEPYKEYFSGLYGSVQYERRTKPIFGAEIANGHAIGPSNLRGFYGNELRPDRVGFAPIASRYANQDYGYDNVLFWAPSGLFDQYRGLNYPSLFTAGWLDSTKLRSATDSNAFPIIPQRGKELGFWWGRSARYMDRWNDNESEPLDPDNPRHMQQVHLQMDLATDAGATMIGLDAFTHQNMPVWKQKPYIEHLRNRYPGVTYTTEQLSSDVMHVVMPSSNRGYGVSDRSTGEMRYHRLERPLYLADYIVPGHETWAFWRYAEILDDDPAQVIDSERVQRDLERLARLGYLPVTHGVAIKILDADALAPDETWRFTSPSSDGDSGDDSTVDEPGDGNGGGDDKGNSGDRGGGDDSGDDSDEFEPPSRPERVYYITLPNGRRLKIVSR
;
A
#
# COMPACT_ATOMS: atom_id res chain seq x y z
N MET A 1 -17.97 28.45 9.78
CA MET A 1 -16.88 27.73 10.51
C MET A 1 -15.82 27.07 9.61
N ILE A 2 -16.18 26.38 8.51
CA ILE A 2 -15.26 25.52 7.71
C ILE A 2 -13.96 26.22 7.23
N ALA A 3 -14.04 27.48 6.79
CA ALA A 3 -12.86 28.23 6.29
C ALA A 3 -11.71 28.34 7.32
N VAL A 4 -12.03 28.44 8.61
CA VAL A 4 -11.04 28.51 9.70
C VAL A 4 -10.29 27.17 9.83
N LEU A 5 -10.96 26.05 9.61
CA LEU A 5 -10.36 24.71 9.70
C LEU A 5 -9.33 24.49 8.57
N VAL A 6 -9.63 24.96 7.36
CA VAL A 6 -8.71 24.92 6.21
C VAL A 6 -7.48 25.80 6.45
N LEU A 7 -7.67 26.99 7.03
CA LEU A 7 -6.57 27.90 7.38
C LEU A 7 -5.61 27.31 8.43
N VAL A 8 -6.12 26.64 9.46
CA VAL A 8 -5.28 25.97 10.48
C VAL A 8 -4.47 24.81 9.86
N LEU A 9 -5.08 24.01 8.99
CA LEU A 9 -4.38 22.94 8.26
C LEU A 9 -3.28 23.52 7.35
N ALA A 10 -3.56 24.59 6.61
CA ALA A 10 -2.57 25.25 5.75
C ALA A 10 -1.41 25.87 6.55
N ALA A 11 -1.69 26.50 7.70
CA ALA A 11 -0.66 27.08 8.56
C ALA A 11 0.31 26.01 9.12
N SER A 12 -0.20 24.81 9.45
CA SER A 12 0.63 23.69 9.94
C SER A 12 1.69 23.20 8.93
N ALA A 13 1.50 23.47 7.64
CA ALA A 13 2.45 23.09 6.59
C ALA A 13 3.67 24.03 6.48
N ALA A 14 3.64 25.19 7.16
CA ALA A 14 4.65 26.24 7.10
C ALA A 14 5.42 26.42 8.43
N ALA A 15 5.59 25.36 9.22
CA ALA A 15 6.68 25.31 10.20
C ALA A 15 8.00 25.66 9.47
N SER A 16 8.75 26.62 10.00
CA SER A 16 9.81 27.30 9.26
C SER A 16 10.93 26.33 8.85
N GLN A 17 10.97 25.98 7.56
CA GLN A 17 12.05 25.18 6.97
C GLN A 17 13.40 25.82 7.31
N PRO A 18 14.36 25.09 7.91
CA PRO A 18 15.58 25.67 8.41
C PRO A 18 16.45 26.22 7.28
N TYR A 19 16.54 27.54 7.23
CA TYR A 19 17.49 28.25 6.39
C TYR A 19 18.88 28.23 7.06
N THR A 20 19.92 27.89 6.29
CA THR A 20 21.31 27.87 6.70
C THR A 20 22.21 28.48 5.64
N THR A 21 23.31 29.10 6.08
CA THR A 21 24.40 29.55 5.23
C THR A 21 25.65 28.68 5.37
N ASP A 22 25.60 27.61 6.17
CA ASP A 22 26.72 26.68 6.36
C ASP A 22 26.81 25.70 5.17
N PRO A 23 27.89 25.75 4.35
CA PRO A 23 28.07 24.82 3.24
C PRO A 23 28.09 23.34 3.65
N ALA A 24 28.52 23.03 4.88
CA ALA A 24 28.51 21.66 5.41
C ALA A 24 27.09 21.12 5.66
N MET A 25 26.08 21.99 5.67
CA MET A 25 24.65 21.66 5.84
C MET A 25 23.83 21.88 4.56
N LEU A 26 24.45 22.23 3.42
CA LEU A 26 23.78 22.46 2.13
C LEU A 26 23.93 21.29 1.16
N ALA A 27 22.91 21.07 0.32
CA ALA A 27 22.95 20.05 -0.73
C ALA A 27 24.09 20.30 -1.75
N PRO A 28 24.70 19.24 -2.33
CA PRO A 28 25.44 19.37 -3.58
C PRO A 28 24.51 19.88 -4.69
N PRO A 29 24.90 20.90 -5.48
CA PRO A 29 24.09 21.35 -6.61
C PRO A 29 24.22 20.36 -7.78
N MET A 30 23.09 20.08 -8.45
CA MET A 30 22.94 19.00 -9.42
C MET A 30 22.31 19.53 -10.71
N TYR A 31 22.85 19.16 -11.87
CA TYR A 31 22.50 19.78 -13.16
C TYR A 31 22.52 18.77 -14.33
N ASP A 32 21.67 19.02 -15.32
CA ASP A 32 21.81 18.52 -16.69
C ASP A 32 22.22 19.69 -17.60
N GLY A 33 23.51 19.79 -17.94
CA GLY A 33 24.06 20.97 -18.60
C GLY A 33 23.80 22.23 -17.77
N ASP A 34 23.07 23.19 -18.34
CA ASP A 34 22.65 24.44 -17.67
C ASP A 34 21.33 24.31 -16.89
N ILE A 35 20.64 23.16 -16.93
CA ILE A 35 19.35 22.95 -16.27
C ILE A 35 19.58 22.58 -14.78
N PRO A 36 19.17 23.42 -13.81
CA PRO A 36 19.25 23.06 -12.39
C PRO A 36 18.22 21.96 -12.08
N LEU A 37 18.70 20.84 -11.53
CA LEU A 37 17.87 19.76 -10.99
C LEU A 37 17.76 19.86 -9.48
N ILE A 38 18.86 20.22 -8.81
CA ILE A 38 18.89 20.47 -7.35
C ILE A 38 19.71 21.72 -7.08
N GLU A 39 19.09 22.65 -6.36
CA GLU A 39 19.75 23.84 -5.84
C GLU A 39 19.71 23.84 -4.30
N PRO A 40 20.75 24.37 -3.62
CA PRO A 40 20.70 24.45 -2.17
C PRO A 40 19.66 25.45 -1.67
N ARG A 41 19.58 26.64 -2.30
CA ARG A 41 18.72 27.78 -1.92
C ARG A 41 18.75 28.17 -0.43
N GLY A 42 19.83 27.81 0.27
CA GLY A 42 19.96 27.96 1.73
C GLY A 42 19.17 26.94 2.55
N MET A 43 18.58 25.91 1.95
CA MET A 43 17.80 24.89 2.66
C MET A 43 18.73 23.89 3.35
N SER A 44 18.60 23.75 4.67
CA SER A 44 19.39 22.78 5.42
C SER A 44 19.02 21.34 5.07
N LEU A 45 20.05 20.49 4.92
CA LEU A 45 19.92 19.05 4.79
C LEU A 45 19.42 18.36 6.07
N HIS A 46 19.48 19.05 7.22
CA HIS A 46 18.99 18.57 8.51
C HIS A 46 18.08 19.59 9.19
N ASP A 47 17.00 19.10 9.78
CA ASP A 47 16.02 19.86 10.54
C ASP A 47 15.80 19.16 11.89
N PRO A 48 16.08 19.80 13.05
CA PRO A 48 15.95 19.15 14.34
C PRO A 48 14.48 18.88 14.76
N LEU A 49 13.48 19.41 14.03
CA LEU A 49 12.03 19.40 14.30
C LEU A 49 11.57 20.09 15.60
N GLU A 50 12.40 20.06 16.64
CA GLU A 50 12.21 20.78 17.89
C GLU A 50 13.39 21.72 18.19
N ARG A 51 13.21 22.62 19.18
CA ARG A 51 14.15 23.69 19.50
C ARG A 51 15.42 23.18 20.20
N GLY A 52 16.37 22.66 19.42
CA GLY A 52 17.77 22.48 19.81
C GLY A 52 18.10 21.21 20.61
N ASN A 53 17.21 20.22 20.65
CA ASN A 53 17.43 18.97 21.39
C ASN A 53 17.88 17.77 20.56
N ALA A 54 17.73 17.80 19.23
CA ALA A 54 18.14 16.71 18.34
C ALA A 54 19.66 16.66 18.14
N VAL A 55 20.17 15.47 17.78
CA VAL A 55 21.57 15.29 17.36
C VAL A 55 21.76 15.91 15.97
N VAL A 56 22.78 16.76 15.81
CA VAL A 56 23.20 17.27 14.49
C VAL A 56 24.13 16.24 13.84
N PRO A 57 23.87 15.80 12.59
CA PRO A 57 24.70 14.81 11.93
C PRO A 57 25.98 15.41 11.33
N VAL A 58 27.03 14.61 11.25
CA VAL A 58 28.13 14.84 10.29
C VAL A 58 27.66 14.34 8.93
N ILE A 59 27.68 15.20 7.92
CA ILE A 59 27.19 14.89 6.56
C ILE A 59 28.36 14.72 5.60
N THR A 60 28.64 13.49 5.17
CA THR A 60 29.54 13.23 4.04
C THR A 60 28.76 13.23 2.72
N ARG A 61 29.47 13.47 1.61
CA ARG A 61 28.91 13.65 0.27
C ARG A 61 29.76 12.85 -0.71
N VAL A 62 29.11 12.03 -1.55
CA VAL A 62 29.76 11.35 -2.68
C VAL A 62 29.02 11.74 -3.94
N ARG A 63 29.70 12.35 -4.92
CA ARG A 63 29.14 12.65 -6.24
C ARG A 63 29.67 11.61 -7.22
N HIS A 64 28.78 10.99 -8.00
CA HIS A 64 29.20 10.02 -9.02
C HIS A 64 29.23 10.67 -10.42
N ASP A 65 28.22 11.45 -10.78
CA ASP A 65 28.17 12.22 -12.04
C ASP A 65 27.44 13.59 -11.86
N SER A 66 27.09 14.28 -12.96
CA SER A 66 26.44 15.60 -12.89
C SER A 66 25.02 15.56 -12.30
N MET A 67 24.31 14.44 -12.46
CA MET A 67 22.92 14.14 -12.11
C MET A 67 22.78 13.15 -10.93
N SER A 68 23.86 12.83 -10.21
CA SER A 68 23.82 11.87 -9.09
C SER A 68 24.73 12.22 -7.90
N TYR A 69 24.22 11.96 -6.69
CA TYR A 69 25.03 11.95 -5.46
C TYR A 69 24.40 11.11 -4.36
N ASP A 70 25.22 10.75 -3.36
CA ASP A 70 24.79 10.20 -2.08
C ASP A 70 25.16 11.13 -0.92
N LEU A 71 24.31 11.19 0.08
CA LEU A 71 24.48 11.93 1.34
C LEU A 71 24.44 10.95 2.51
N THR A 72 25.54 10.78 3.25
CA THR A 72 25.53 9.96 4.47
C THR A 72 25.51 10.86 5.71
N PHE A 73 24.43 10.77 6.46
CA PHE A 73 24.18 11.48 7.71
C PHE A 73 24.58 10.58 8.88
N THR A 74 25.73 10.86 9.51
CA THR A 74 26.20 10.12 10.69
C THR A 74 25.89 10.91 11.95
N PHE A 75 24.97 10.38 12.76
CA PHE A 75 24.55 10.93 14.05
C PHE A 75 25.29 10.22 15.17
N THR A 76 25.82 10.96 16.15
CA THR A 76 26.47 10.43 17.36
C THR A 76 25.95 11.17 18.58
N ASN A 77 25.33 10.46 19.52
CA ASN A 77 24.83 11.08 20.74
C ASN A 77 25.92 11.11 21.83
N SER A 78 26.63 12.23 21.92
CA SER A 78 27.66 12.47 22.96
C SER A 78 27.10 12.88 24.33
N LEU A 79 25.77 12.94 24.50
CA LEU A 79 25.11 13.42 25.72
C LEU A 79 24.58 12.27 26.58
N GLY A 80 24.59 12.45 27.90
CA GLY A 80 24.11 11.48 28.90
C GLY A 80 22.58 11.28 28.95
N THR A 81 21.85 11.58 27.87
CA THR A 81 20.39 11.44 27.75
C THR A 81 20.03 10.95 26.34
N PRO A 82 18.98 10.13 26.13
CA PRO A 82 18.55 9.74 24.79
C PRO A 82 18.12 10.96 23.96
N ARG A 83 18.50 11.03 22.68
CA ARG A 83 18.25 12.20 21.81
C ARG A 83 17.57 11.84 20.48
N PRO A 84 16.64 12.68 19.98
CA PRO A 84 16.04 12.51 18.66
C PRO A 84 17.01 12.86 17.53
N LEU A 85 16.68 12.42 16.31
CA LEU A 85 17.43 12.70 15.08
C LEU A 85 16.77 13.76 14.18
N GLY A 86 15.48 14.04 14.36
CA GLY A 86 14.76 15.08 13.60
C GLY A 86 14.35 14.62 12.20
N ARG A 87 14.69 15.41 11.18
CA ARG A 87 14.41 15.20 9.76
C ARG A 87 15.71 15.37 8.96
N ILE A 88 15.89 14.51 7.95
CA ILE A 88 16.90 14.66 6.90
C ILE A 88 16.24 14.96 5.56
N SER A 89 16.86 15.84 4.76
CA SER A 89 16.30 16.41 3.53
C SER A 89 17.36 16.41 2.43
N VAL A 90 16.95 16.47 1.15
CA VAL A 90 17.91 16.42 0.02
C VAL A 90 18.31 17.75 -0.59
N GLY A 91 17.74 18.87 -0.13
CA GLY A 91 17.84 20.19 -0.78
C GLY A 91 16.59 20.55 -1.56
N THR A 92 16.65 21.61 -2.37
CA THR A 92 15.52 22.03 -3.21
C THR A 92 15.60 21.38 -4.59
N LEU A 93 14.65 20.48 -4.88
CA LEU A 93 14.47 19.88 -6.20
C LEU A 93 13.80 20.91 -7.13
N ALA A 94 14.53 21.37 -8.14
CA ALA A 94 14.20 22.52 -9.00
C ALA A 94 13.30 22.13 -10.19
N LEU A 95 12.32 21.26 -9.97
CA LEU A 95 11.58 20.57 -11.04
C LEU A 95 10.50 21.41 -11.76
N GLY A 96 10.24 22.64 -11.32
CA GLY A 96 9.27 23.52 -11.96
C GLY A 96 7.86 23.38 -11.37
N ARG A 97 6.93 24.19 -11.90
CA ARG A 97 5.59 24.38 -11.30
C ARG A 97 4.70 23.15 -11.27
N ASN A 98 4.87 22.23 -12.21
CA ASN A 98 4.07 21.00 -12.33
C ASN A 98 4.99 19.78 -12.27
N ILE A 99 4.62 18.77 -11.49
CA ILE A 99 5.30 17.48 -11.46
C ILE A 99 4.28 16.33 -11.49
N THR A 100 4.70 15.18 -12.01
CA THR A 100 4.05 13.89 -11.78
C THR A 100 4.78 13.18 -10.63
N VAL A 101 4.05 12.67 -9.65
CA VAL A 101 4.60 11.87 -8.54
C VAL A 101 4.24 10.41 -8.75
N TYR A 102 5.19 9.50 -8.54
CA TYR A 102 4.88 8.09 -8.38
C TYR A 102 4.41 7.83 -6.94
N ASP A 103 3.15 7.44 -6.80
CA ASP A 103 2.50 7.06 -5.55
C ASP A 103 2.48 5.52 -5.46
N HIS A 104 3.11 4.99 -4.42
CA HIS A 104 3.40 3.56 -4.25
C HIS A 104 2.95 3.01 -2.88
N GLN A 105 1.98 3.67 -2.23
CA GLN A 105 1.46 3.19 -0.93
C GLN A 105 0.86 1.78 -1.02
N GLN A 106 0.12 1.53 -2.11
CA GLN A 106 -0.79 0.39 -2.25
C GLN A 106 -0.92 -0.07 -3.71
N GLU A 107 -0.83 0.84 -4.67
CA GLU A 107 -1.07 0.63 -6.10
C GLU A 107 0.01 1.42 -6.86
N SER A 108 0.39 1.00 -8.07
CA SER A 108 1.34 1.77 -8.89
C SER A 108 0.58 2.86 -9.65
N ARG A 109 0.61 4.09 -9.12
CA ARG A 109 -0.13 5.24 -9.65
C ARG A 109 0.78 6.43 -9.91
N PHE A 110 0.54 7.11 -11.02
CA PHE A 110 1.09 8.43 -11.30
C PHE A 110 0.07 9.51 -10.94
N ALA A 111 0.49 10.51 -10.16
CA ALA A 111 -0.38 11.57 -9.66
C ALA A 111 0.24 12.94 -9.95
N ASP A 112 -0.41 13.74 -10.80
CA ASP A 112 0.05 15.08 -11.12
C ASP A 112 -0.23 16.08 -9.98
N MET A 113 0.74 16.96 -9.75
CA MET A 113 0.71 18.00 -8.73
C MET A 113 1.13 19.36 -9.31
N ASN A 114 0.37 20.40 -8.97
CA ASN A 114 0.77 21.79 -9.18
C ASN A 114 1.27 22.40 -7.86
N HIS A 115 2.42 23.09 -7.90
CA HIS A 115 3.07 23.68 -6.72
C HIS A 115 2.17 24.62 -5.91
N ASP A 116 1.27 25.37 -6.56
CA ASP A 116 0.44 26.37 -5.90
C ASP A 116 -0.80 25.76 -5.20
N THR A 117 -1.23 24.56 -5.59
CA THR A 117 -2.36 23.82 -4.97
C THR A 117 -1.94 22.59 -4.16
N ALA A 118 -0.68 22.13 -4.28
CA ALA A 118 -0.17 20.94 -3.62
C ALA A 118 -0.24 21.01 -2.08
N LEU A 119 -0.89 20.01 -1.48
CA LEU A 119 -0.87 19.75 -0.03
C LEU A 119 0.36 18.94 0.43
N GLY A 120 1.08 18.35 -0.51
CA GLY A 120 2.21 17.42 -0.27
C GLY A 120 1.76 15.98 -0.03
N TYR A 121 2.73 15.06 -0.06
CA TYR A 121 2.54 13.63 0.26
C TYR A 121 3.37 13.26 1.50
N ARG A 122 2.86 12.31 2.30
CA ARG A 122 3.46 11.87 3.57
C ARG A 122 3.13 10.39 3.79
N TRP A 123 4.15 9.54 3.88
CA TRP A 123 3.98 8.08 3.95
C TRP A 123 4.91 7.50 5.01
N THR A 124 4.39 6.66 5.90
CA THR A 124 5.20 5.99 6.92
C THR A 124 5.84 4.72 6.36
N TYR A 125 7.16 4.61 6.35
CA TYR A 125 7.85 3.35 6.12
C TYR A 125 8.26 2.75 7.48
N PRO A 126 8.10 1.43 7.73
CA PRO A 126 7.55 0.38 6.85
C PRO A 126 6.05 0.13 7.13
N GLY A 127 5.23 1.18 7.11
CA GLY A 127 3.80 1.11 7.47
C GLY A 127 2.86 1.25 6.27
N THR A 128 2.77 2.46 5.72
CA THR A 128 1.94 2.83 4.55
C THR A 128 2.73 3.01 3.26
N ALA A 129 4.06 3.06 3.32
CA ALA A 129 4.93 3.06 2.15
C ALA A 129 5.53 1.66 1.92
N TYR A 130 5.50 1.17 0.67
CA TYR A 130 6.14 -0.10 0.31
C TYR A 130 7.67 -0.07 0.54
N SER A 131 8.32 1.04 0.15
CA SER A 131 9.76 1.30 0.32
C SER A 131 9.99 2.77 0.73
N PRO A 132 11.11 3.12 1.39
CA PRO A 132 11.43 4.48 1.84
C PRO A 132 12.05 5.30 0.69
N VAL A 133 11.26 5.45 -0.39
CA VAL A 133 11.66 6.08 -1.65
C VAL A 133 10.64 7.12 -2.09
N MET A 134 11.04 7.99 -3.02
CA MET A 134 10.20 8.96 -3.70
C MET A 134 10.69 9.12 -5.14
N VAL A 135 9.78 9.14 -6.12
CA VAL A 135 10.12 9.48 -7.51
C VAL A 135 9.23 10.62 -7.99
N LEU A 136 9.88 11.69 -8.44
CA LEU A 136 9.24 12.88 -9.01
C LEU A 136 9.63 13.02 -10.49
N MET A 137 8.73 13.48 -11.33
CA MET A 137 8.95 13.70 -12.76
C MET A 137 8.44 15.08 -13.16
N ASN A 138 9.16 15.80 -14.02
CA ASN A 138 8.59 16.95 -14.74
C ASN A 138 8.47 16.61 -16.24
N GLN A 139 8.50 17.59 -17.15
CA GLN A 139 8.42 17.32 -18.58
C GLN A 139 9.73 16.78 -19.21
N THR A 140 10.88 16.95 -18.55
CA THR A 140 12.20 16.65 -19.12
C THR A 140 13.05 15.69 -18.28
N HIS A 141 12.74 15.53 -16.99
CA HIS A 141 13.53 14.77 -16.04
C HIS A 141 12.68 13.90 -15.11
N ILE A 142 13.32 12.84 -14.61
CA ILE A 142 12.84 11.96 -13.53
C ILE A 142 13.91 11.98 -12.44
N VAL A 143 13.51 12.19 -11.19
CA VAL A 143 14.40 12.23 -10.02
C VAL A 143 13.95 11.20 -8.99
N GLY A 144 14.83 10.25 -8.69
CA GLY A 144 14.70 9.31 -7.59
C GLY A 144 15.41 9.82 -6.34
N VAL A 145 14.76 9.63 -5.19
CA VAL A 145 15.33 9.88 -3.87
C VAL A 145 15.01 8.67 -3.00
N SER A 146 16.03 8.02 -2.42
CA SER A 146 15.87 6.79 -1.65
C SER A 146 16.73 6.76 -0.38
N LEU A 147 16.14 6.31 0.73
CA LEU A 147 16.84 6.17 2.00
C LEU A 147 17.31 4.71 2.19
N GLN A 148 18.62 4.49 2.13
CA GLN A 148 19.24 3.21 2.51
C GLN A 148 19.06 3.02 4.03
N TYR A 149 18.09 2.19 4.44
CA TYR A 149 17.61 2.14 5.81
C TYR A 149 17.53 0.72 6.39
N PRO A 150 18.39 0.35 7.37
CA PRO A 150 18.41 -0.97 7.99
C PRO A 150 17.36 -1.04 9.10
N VAL A 151 16.08 -1.07 8.73
CA VAL A 151 14.94 -0.98 9.66
C VAL A 151 14.93 -2.10 10.73
N MET A 152 15.44 -3.28 10.36
CA MET A 152 15.57 -4.43 11.27
C MET A 152 16.56 -4.19 12.42
N ASP A 153 17.63 -3.41 12.17
CA ASP A 153 18.65 -3.09 13.18
C ASP A 153 18.28 -1.82 13.95
N TYR A 154 17.82 -0.79 13.23
CA TYR A 154 17.61 0.55 13.79
C TYR A 154 16.28 0.68 14.53
N LYS A 155 15.29 -0.18 14.24
CA LYS A 155 14.06 -0.41 15.01
C LYS A 155 13.22 0.83 15.30
N HIS A 156 13.03 1.65 14.28
CA HIS A 156 12.12 2.81 14.29
C HIS A 156 11.35 2.88 12.96
N GLY A 157 10.45 3.86 12.80
CA GLY A 157 9.81 4.19 11.53
C GLY A 157 10.44 5.44 10.91
N THR A 158 10.07 5.76 9.67
CA THR A 158 10.36 7.06 9.05
C THR A 158 9.17 7.54 8.23
N LEU A 159 8.94 8.86 8.18
CA LEU A 159 7.94 9.47 7.32
C LEU A 159 8.62 10.01 6.05
N VAL A 160 8.45 9.31 4.93
CA VAL A 160 8.78 9.83 3.60
C VAL A 160 7.86 11.01 3.31
N ARG A 161 8.43 12.16 2.96
CA ARG A 161 7.71 13.43 2.84
C ARG A 161 8.05 14.13 1.53
N LEU A 162 7.02 14.45 0.74
CA LEU A 162 7.07 15.44 -0.33
C LEU A 162 6.38 16.73 0.13
N GLY A 163 7.09 17.84 0.07
CA GLY A 163 6.55 19.17 0.34
C GLY A 163 6.79 20.14 -0.82
N ARG A 164 5.89 21.11 -0.97
CA ARG A 164 6.17 22.33 -1.74
C ARG A 164 6.97 23.31 -0.88
N LEU A 165 7.89 24.06 -1.48
CA LEU A 165 8.71 25.04 -0.77
C LEU A 165 8.25 26.48 -1.05
N GLY A 166 8.21 27.31 0.00
CA GLY A 166 7.82 28.73 -0.05
C GLY A 166 9.01 29.69 0.09
N GLY A 167 8.75 31.00 -0.03
CA GLY A 167 9.76 32.04 0.16
C GLY A 167 10.95 31.90 -0.79
N VAL A 168 12.17 32.11 -0.28
CA VAL A 168 13.43 32.01 -1.06
C VAL A 168 13.63 30.64 -1.71
N PHE A 169 13.13 29.58 -1.08
CA PHE A 169 13.22 28.20 -1.58
C PHE A 169 12.33 27.96 -2.80
N LYS A 170 11.26 28.77 -2.98
CA LYS A 170 10.34 28.61 -4.11
C LYS A 170 11.03 28.79 -5.45
N GLY A 171 11.92 29.78 -5.60
CA GLY A 171 12.59 30.08 -6.86
C GLY A 171 11.63 30.58 -7.97
N PRO A 172 12.10 30.69 -9.22
CA PRO A 172 11.31 31.15 -10.36
C PRO A 172 10.44 30.01 -10.96
N PRO A 173 9.37 30.30 -11.73
CA PRO A 173 8.34 29.34 -12.15
C PRO A 173 8.84 28.06 -12.84
N GLU A 174 9.83 28.20 -13.70
CA GLU A 174 10.53 27.14 -14.43
C GLU A 174 11.30 26.19 -13.52
N ALA A 175 11.71 26.67 -12.34
CA ALA A 175 12.52 25.96 -11.37
C ALA A 175 11.86 25.92 -9.98
N TYR A 176 10.52 25.91 -9.91
CA TYR A 176 9.81 25.90 -8.62
C TYR A 176 10.25 24.74 -7.72
N GLY A 177 10.52 25.09 -6.46
CA GLY A 177 11.19 24.22 -5.50
C GLY A 177 10.26 23.21 -4.82
N TRP A 178 10.64 21.94 -4.92
CA TRP A 178 10.06 20.82 -4.18
C TRP A 178 11.05 20.26 -3.16
N MET A 179 10.55 19.75 -2.04
CA MET A 179 11.34 19.13 -0.98
C MET A 179 10.99 17.66 -0.89
N VAL A 180 12.01 16.79 -0.99
CA VAL A 180 11.92 15.42 -0.44
C VAL A 180 12.69 15.37 0.87
N ALA A 181 12.08 14.77 1.87
CA ALA A 181 12.65 14.59 3.20
C ALA A 181 12.19 13.27 3.81
N PHE A 182 12.96 12.79 4.78
CA PHE A 182 12.64 11.66 5.64
C PHE A 182 12.62 12.17 7.08
N ASP A 183 11.44 12.26 7.67
CA ASP A 183 11.34 12.54 9.10
C ASP A 183 11.68 11.25 9.84
N LEU A 184 12.60 11.32 10.81
CA LEU A 184 12.99 10.21 11.69
C LEU A 184 12.29 10.33 13.07
N ASN A 185 11.73 11.51 13.35
CA ASN A 185 11.00 11.87 14.56
C ASN A 185 9.68 12.59 14.20
N ASN A 186 8.76 12.67 15.16
CA ASN A 186 7.52 13.42 14.99
C ASN A 186 7.79 14.93 15.03
N ALA A 187 7.09 15.69 14.20
CA ALA A 187 7.06 17.15 14.30
C ALA A 187 6.00 17.56 15.34
N PRO A 188 6.11 18.75 15.99
CA PRO A 188 5.15 19.20 17.00
C PRO A 188 3.67 19.35 16.56
N ALA A 189 3.39 19.23 15.25
CA ALA A 189 2.06 19.26 14.66
C ALA A 189 1.74 17.98 13.84
N THR A 190 2.38 16.86 14.15
CA THR A 190 2.06 15.55 13.56
C THR A 190 0.67 15.08 14.02
N ASN A 191 -0.11 14.50 13.10
CA ASN A 191 -1.39 13.86 13.40
C ASN A 191 -1.31 12.32 13.23
N GLN A 192 -2.32 11.60 13.73
CA GLN A 192 -2.43 10.13 13.75
C GLN A 192 -2.18 9.41 12.40
N HIS A 193 -2.37 10.08 11.25
CA HIS A 193 -2.14 9.49 9.92
C HIS A 193 -0.70 9.66 9.43
N THR A 194 0.10 10.44 10.15
CA THR A 194 1.50 10.79 9.84
C THR A 194 2.42 10.54 11.03
N GLU A 195 1.91 9.85 12.06
CA GLU A 195 2.61 9.51 13.30
C GLU A 195 3.68 8.45 13.07
N ILE A 196 4.92 8.78 13.42
CA ILE A 196 6.00 7.82 13.58
C ILE A 196 5.87 7.22 14.98
N ARG A 197 5.19 6.07 15.10
CA ARG A 197 4.92 5.39 16.39
C ARG A 197 6.16 4.93 17.14
N HIS A 198 7.22 4.65 16.40
CA HIS A 198 8.51 4.24 16.92
C HIS A 198 9.52 5.25 16.37
N GLU A 199 9.81 6.30 17.13
CA GLU A 199 10.70 7.37 16.71
C GLU A 199 12.18 6.98 16.79
N ALA A 200 13.00 7.60 15.94
CA ALA A 200 14.45 7.47 16.06
C ALA A 200 14.96 8.20 17.31
N LEU A 201 15.44 7.42 18.28
CA LEU A 201 16.18 7.91 19.43
C LEU A 201 17.56 7.24 19.46
N LEU A 202 18.62 8.03 19.66
CA LEU A 202 19.95 7.51 20.00
C LEU A 202 20.14 7.51 21.51
N GLN A 203 20.57 6.38 22.06
CA GLN A 203 21.02 6.25 23.44
C GLN A 203 22.37 6.98 23.65
N PRO A 204 22.76 7.29 24.90
CA PRO A 204 24.07 7.89 25.19
C PRO A 204 25.23 7.03 24.65
N GLY A 205 26.11 7.65 23.86
CA GLY A 205 27.24 6.99 23.19
C GLY A 205 26.88 6.23 21.90
N GLU A 206 25.58 6.08 21.57
CA GLU A 206 25.14 5.41 20.35
C GLU A 206 25.42 6.28 19.11
N SER A 207 25.67 5.63 17.97
CA SER A 207 25.75 6.28 16.66
C SER A 207 24.99 5.49 15.61
N LYS A 208 24.34 6.20 14.67
CA LYS A 208 23.61 5.64 13.53
C LYS A 208 23.92 6.46 12.28
N SER A 209 23.98 5.80 11.12
CA SER A 209 24.29 6.42 9.82
C SER A 209 23.19 6.12 8.81
N TYR A 210 22.76 7.14 8.09
CA TYR A 210 21.69 7.04 7.09
C TYR A 210 22.21 7.57 5.77
N THR A 211 22.16 6.78 4.70
CA THR A 211 22.52 7.25 3.35
C THR A 211 21.26 7.54 2.56
N ILE A 212 21.13 8.79 2.07
CA ILE A 212 20.16 9.11 1.03
C ILE A 212 20.89 9.08 -0.31
N SER A 213 20.40 8.27 -1.24
CA SER A 213 20.80 8.31 -2.64
C SER A 213 19.85 9.21 -3.44
N VAL A 214 20.43 10.04 -4.30
CA VAL A 214 19.71 10.88 -5.26
C VAL A 214 20.25 10.60 -6.65
N ARG A 215 19.35 10.31 -7.60
CA ARG A 215 19.67 10.01 -9.00
C ARG A 215 18.66 10.72 -9.90
N ALA A 216 19.10 11.25 -11.03
CA ALA A 216 18.20 11.76 -12.05
C ALA A 216 18.57 11.25 -13.45
N ILE A 217 17.53 11.07 -14.27
CA ILE A 217 17.65 10.74 -15.69
C ILE A 217 16.75 11.68 -16.50
N LYS A 218 16.94 11.70 -17.82
CA LYS A 218 16.03 12.39 -18.74
C LYS A 218 14.74 11.59 -18.87
N ARG A 219 13.60 12.28 -18.86
CA ARG A 219 12.29 11.68 -19.08
C ARG A 219 12.11 11.41 -20.58
N PRO A 220 11.66 10.22 -21.00
CA PRO A 220 11.26 10.00 -22.39
C PRO A 220 10.06 10.90 -22.74
N SER A 221 9.97 11.34 -23.99
CA SER A 221 8.88 12.22 -24.46
C SER A 221 7.48 11.60 -24.33
N ILE A 222 7.42 10.27 -24.33
CA ILE A 222 6.23 9.44 -24.08
C ILE A 222 6.61 8.46 -22.97
N MET A 223 5.77 8.32 -21.94
CA MET A 223 5.96 7.28 -20.93
C MET A 223 5.66 5.90 -21.52
N PRO A 224 6.40 4.84 -21.14
CA PRO A 224 6.11 3.47 -21.58
C PRO A 224 4.68 3.05 -21.20
N ASP A 225 4.12 2.11 -21.97
CA ASP A 225 2.85 1.45 -21.64
C ASP A 225 2.88 0.79 -20.26
N ALA A 226 1.71 0.55 -19.66
CA ALA A 226 1.58 -0.10 -18.36
C ALA A 226 2.24 -1.50 -18.28
N MET A 227 2.29 -2.21 -19.41
CA MET A 227 2.88 -3.55 -19.53
C MET A 227 4.28 -3.55 -20.16
N ALA A 228 4.86 -2.38 -20.43
CA ALA A 228 6.19 -2.23 -21.01
C ALA A 228 7.27 -1.99 -19.94
N ARG A 229 8.52 -1.98 -20.40
CA ARG A 229 9.72 -1.71 -19.60
C ARG A 229 9.70 -0.32 -18.98
N GLN A 230 9.93 -0.25 -17.67
CA GLN A 230 9.84 0.96 -16.86
C GLN A 230 11.25 1.47 -16.50
N ASP A 231 12.05 1.88 -17.48
CA ASP A 231 13.45 2.33 -17.28
C ASP A 231 13.62 3.46 -16.26
N TRP A 232 12.56 4.22 -15.99
CA TRP A 232 12.53 5.23 -14.94
C TRP A 232 12.80 4.67 -13.54
N LEU A 233 12.61 3.37 -13.30
CA LEU A 233 12.94 2.70 -12.03
C LEU A 233 14.45 2.74 -11.71
N SER A 234 15.32 2.87 -12.73
CA SER A 234 16.78 2.93 -12.56
C SER A 234 17.27 4.03 -11.61
N VAL A 235 16.49 5.09 -11.39
CA VAL A 235 16.78 6.12 -10.37
C VAL A 235 16.76 5.60 -8.93
N LEU A 236 16.25 4.37 -8.72
CA LEU A 236 16.17 3.69 -7.43
C LEU A 236 17.14 2.51 -7.30
N GLU A 237 17.99 2.23 -8.31
CA GLU A 237 18.97 1.13 -8.30
C GLU A 237 19.84 1.10 -7.02
N PRO A 238 20.36 2.23 -6.49
CA PRO A 238 21.14 2.22 -5.24
C PRO A 238 20.37 1.72 -4.02
N TYR A 239 19.02 1.80 -4.03
CA TYR A 239 18.20 1.22 -2.97
C TYR A 239 17.94 -0.26 -3.22
N LYS A 240 17.73 -0.67 -4.47
CA LYS A 240 17.58 -2.08 -4.87
C LYS A 240 18.83 -2.89 -4.56
N GLU A 241 20.01 -2.40 -4.92
CA GLU A 241 21.31 -2.98 -4.54
C GLU A 241 21.44 -3.13 -3.03
N TYR A 242 21.23 -2.03 -2.29
CA TYR A 242 21.29 -1.99 -0.82
C TYR A 242 20.31 -2.98 -0.17
N PHE A 243 19.05 -2.97 -0.62
CA PHE A 243 17.98 -3.82 -0.10
C PHE A 243 18.28 -5.31 -0.37
N SER A 244 18.62 -5.66 -1.61
CA SER A 244 18.92 -7.05 -1.98
C SER A 244 20.16 -7.59 -1.26
N GLY A 245 21.17 -6.74 -1.01
CA GLY A 245 22.36 -7.09 -0.24
C GLY A 245 22.10 -7.33 1.25
N LEU A 246 21.02 -6.77 1.81
CA LEU A 246 20.67 -6.88 3.23
C LEU A 246 19.55 -7.91 3.51
N TYR A 247 18.60 -8.08 2.60
CA TYR A 247 17.41 -8.92 2.79
C TYR A 247 17.27 -10.10 1.81
N GLY A 248 18.01 -10.07 0.69
CA GLY A 248 17.98 -11.11 -0.34
C GLY A 248 16.75 -11.05 -1.25
N SER A 249 16.56 -12.12 -2.02
CA SER A 249 15.38 -12.35 -2.86
C SER A 249 14.19 -12.85 -2.03
N VAL A 250 13.03 -12.98 -2.69
CA VAL A 250 11.87 -13.74 -2.19
C VAL A 250 12.29 -15.09 -1.60
N GLN A 251 11.70 -15.43 -0.45
CA GLN A 251 12.03 -16.61 0.36
C GLN A 251 10.86 -17.61 0.47
N TYR A 252 9.89 -17.54 -0.43
CA TYR A 252 8.71 -18.41 -0.50
C TYR A 252 8.42 -18.82 -1.95
N GLU A 253 7.62 -19.87 -2.12
CA GLU A 253 7.17 -20.31 -3.45
C GLU A 253 5.94 -19.49 -3.87
N ARG A 254 5.97 -18.92 -5.08
CA ARG A 254 4.89 -18.09 -5.62
C ARG A 254 3.71 -18.97 -6.06
N ARG A 255 2.52 -18.71 -5.52
CA ARG A 255 1.27 -19.37 -5.91
C ARG A 255 0.80 -18.87 -7.27
N THR A 256 0.29 -19.79 -8.08
CA THR A 256 -0.18 -19.52 -9.46
C THR A 256 -1.67 -19.81 -9.66
N LYS A 257 -2.40 -20.25 -8.63
CA LYS A 257 -3.81 -20.66 -8.75
C LYS A 257 -4.75 -19.70 -8.03
N PRO A 258 -5.86 -19.26 -8.66
CA PRO A 258 -6.79 -18.30 -8.06
C PRO A 258 -7.45 -18.87 -6.79
N ILE A 259 -7.88 -17.98 -5.88
CA ILE A 259 -8.43 -18.37 -4.58
C ILE A 259 -9.92 -17.98 -4.48
N PHE A 260 -10.73 -18.94 -4.03
CA PHE A 260 -12.13 -18.69 -3.69
C PHE A 260 -12.29 -18.36 -2.19
N GLY A 261 -12.74 -17.15 -1.90
CA GLY A 261 -12.96 -16.66 -0.53
C GLY A 261 -14.41 -16.78 -0.06
N ALA A 262 -14.60 -17.42 1.10
CA ALA A 262 -15.91 -17.64 1.71
C ALA A 262 -15.95 -17.16 3.17
N GLU A 263 -16.97 -16.39 3.54
CA GLU A 263 -17.25 -16.11 4.96
C GLU A 263 -18.00 -17.27 5.61
N ILE A 264 -17.54 -17.71 6.79
CA ILE A 264 -18.29 -18.65 7.64
C ILE A 264 -19.26 -17.89 8.57
N ALA A 265 -18.91 -16.66 8.94
CA ALA A 265 -19.74 -15.77 9.77
C ALA A 265 -19.67 -14.31 9.33
N ASN A 266 -20.75 -13.57 9.59
CA ASN A 266 -20.91 -12.15 9.24
C ASN A 266 -21.75 -11.39 10.28
N GLY A 267 -21.48 -10.09 10.43
CA GLY A 267 -22.13 -9.20 11.41
C GLY A 267 -23.66 -9.09 11.27
N HIS A 268 -24.21 -9.27 10.07
CA HIS A 268 -25.65 -9.23 9.81
C HIS A 268 -26.39 -10.48 10.32
N ALA A 269 -25.72 -11.62 10.44
CA ALA A 269 -26.31 -12.86 10.94
C ALA A 269 -26.27 -12.98 12.47
N ILE A 270 -25.62 -12.04 13.17
CA ILE A 270 -25.53 -12.02 14.64
C ILE A 270 -26.87 -11.63 15.27
N GLY A 271 -27.40 -12.50 16.14
CA GLY A 271 -28.59 -12.23 16.95
C GLY A 271 -28.72 -13.20 18.13
N PRO A 272 -29.77 -13.09 18.96
CA PRO A 272 -29.90 -13.86 20.21
C PRO A 272 -29.85 -15.39 20.05
N SER A 273 -30.22 -15.91 18.88
CA SER A 273 -30.16 -17.34 18.55
C SER A 273 -28.89 -17.73 17.77
N ASN A 274 -28.00 -16.79 17.46
CA ASN A 274 -26.79 -16.93 16.63
C ASN A 274 -25.68 -15.96 17.07
N LEU A 275 -25.16 -16.12 18.31
CA LEU A 275 -24.21 -15.17 18.91
C LEU A 275 -22.88 -15.06 18.12
N ARG A 276 -22.52 -16.08 17.33
CA ARG A 276 -21.31 -16.09 16.50
C ARG A 276 -21.51 -15.56 15.07
N GLY A 277 -22.73 -15.21 14.66
CA GLY A 277 -23.01 -14.68 13.33
C GLY A 277 -22.80 -15.66 12.19
N PHE A 278 -22.84 -16.98 12.45
CA PHE A 278 -22.62 -18.01 11.43
C PHE A 278 -23.73 -18.02 10.37
N TYR A 279 -23.37 -18.17 9.09
CA TYR A 279 -24.32 -18.24 7.98
C TYR A 279 -25.08 -19.59 7.92
N GLY A 280 -26.32 -19.54 7.42
CA GLY A 280 -27.16 -20.72 7.09
C GLY A 280 -27.60 -21.54 8.30
N ASN A 281 -28.90 -21.61 8.63
CA ASN A 281 -29.37 -22.37 9.80
C ASN A 281 -28.98 -23.87 9.74
N GLU A 282 -28.84 -24.37 8.52
CA GLU A 282 -28.44 -25.71 8.09
C GLU A 282 -26.92 -25.91 7.90
N LEU A 283 -26.13 -24.83 7.83
CA LEU A 283 -24.67 -24.85 7.71
C LEU A 283 -23.94 -24.48 9.01
N ARG A 284 -24.67 -23.91 9.97
CA ARG A 284 -24.18 -23.37 11.25
C ARG A 284 -23.29 -24.34 12.06
N PRO A 285 -21.97 -24.11 12.15
CA PRO A 285 -21.06 -25.03 12.82
C PRO A 285 -21.33 -25.25 14.31
N ASP A 286 -21.91 -24.25 15.01
CA ASP A 286 -22.30 -24.37 16.42
C ASP A 286 -23.49 -25.31 16.66
N ARG A 287 -24.29 -25.59 15.62
CA ARG A 287 -25.46 -26.48 15.68
C ARG A 287 -25.19 -27.84 15.05
N VAL A 288 -24.71 -27.86 13.81
CA VAL A 288 -24.55 -29.10 13.03
C VAL A 288 -23.13 -29.65 13.04
N GLY A 289 -22.12 -28.80 13.23
CA GLY A 289 -20.69 -29.10 13.05
C GLY A 289 -20.19 -28.62 11.69
N PHE A 290 -18.89 -28.79 11.41
CA PHE A 290 -18.27 -28.25 10.19
C PHE A 290 -18.42 -29.14 8.94
N ALA A 291 -18.84 -30.40 9.10
CA ALA A 291 -19.00 -31.34 7.99
C ALA A 291 -19.90 -30.83 6.82
N PRO A 292 -21.05 -30.16 7.05
CA PRO A 292 -21.89 -29.67 5.95
C PRO A 292 -21.24 -28.55 5.13
N ILE A 293 -20.59 -27.58 5.79
CA ILE A 293 -19.92 -26.48 5.11
C ILE A 293 -18.65 -26.94 4.39
N ALA A 294 -17.84 -27.80 5.00
CA ALA A 294 -16.67 -28.38 4.34
C ALA A 294 -17.07 -29.26 3.15
N SER A 295 -18.09 -30.11 3.30
CA SER A 295 -18.64 -30.92 2.20
C SER A 295 -19.16 -30.08 1.04
N ARG A 296 -19.74 -28.89 1.30
CA ARG A 296 -20.13 -27.96 0.23
C ARG A 296 -18.92 -27.55 -0.61
N TYR A 297 -17.88 -27.00 -0.01
CA TYR A 297 -16.74 -26.45 -0.76
C TYR A 297 -15.78 -27.52 -1.32
N ALA A 298 -15.71 -28.69 -0.70
CA ALA A 298 -14.95 -29.83 -1.20
C ALA A 298 -15.58 -30.45 -2.47
N ASN A 299 -16.91 -30.60 -2.52
CA ASN A 299 -17.60 -31.24 -3.65
C ASN A 299 -18.05 -30.25 -4.74
N GLN A 300 -18.11 -28.95 -4.46
CA GLN A 300 -18.58 -27.96 -5.43
C GLN A 300 -17.48 -27.51 -6.38
N ASP A 301 -17.68 -27.79 -7.67
CA ASP A 301 -16.86 -27.29 -8.77
C ASP A 301 -17.25 -25.85 -9.11
N TYR A 302 -16.49 -24.90 -8.57
CA TYR A 302 -16.45 -23.52 -9.02
C TYR A 302 -15.25 -23.25 -9.96
N GLY A 303 -14.49 -24.28 -10.37
CA GLY A 303 -13.21 -24.14 -11.06
C GLY A 303 -12.01 -23.73 -10.18
N TYR A 304 -12.22 -23.39 -8.90
CA TYR A 304 -11.13 -23.05 -7.97
C TYR A 304 -10.63 -24.27 -7.19
N ASP A 305 -9.31 -24.47 -7.23
CA ASP A 305 -8.59 -25.44 -6.40
C ASP A 305 -8.35 -24.95 -4.97
N ASN A 306 -8.28 -23.63 -4.75
CA ASN A 306 -7.94 -23.04 -3.46
C ASN A 306 -9.21 -22.46 -2.78
N VAL A 307 -9.46 -22.83 -1.52
CA VAL A 307 -10.59 -22.30 -0.72
C VAL A 307 -10.10 -21.69 0.58
N LEU A 308 -10.46 -20.43 0.84
CA LEU A 308 -10.03 -19.64 1.99
C LEU A 308 -11.23 -19.13 2.81
N PHE A 309 -11.25 -19.39 4.11
CA PHE A 309 -12.38 -19.13 4.99
C PHE A 309 -12.18 -17.94 5.95
N TRP A 310 -13.07 -16.95 5.86
CA TRP A 310 -13.16 -15.81 6.78
C TRP A 310 -14.01 -16.12 8.02
N ALA A 311 -13.58 -15.56 9.17
CA ALA A 311 -14.20 -15.72 10.48
C ALA A 311 -14.51 -17.20 10.88
N PRO A 312 -13.54 -18.13 10.82
CA PRO A 312 -13.81 -19.57 11.00
C PRO A 312 -14.27 -20.00 12.40
N SER A 313 -14.00 -19.22 13.45
CA SER A 313 -14.62 -19.40 14.79
C SER A 313 -15.86 -18.53 15.04
N GLY A 314 -16.26 -17.71 14.07
CA GLY A 314 -17.35 -16.75 14.19
C GLY A 314 -16.90 -15.34 14.54
N LEU A 315 -17.87 -14.53 14.98
CA LEU A 315 -17.71 -13.13 15.38
C LEU A 315 -18.20 -12.89 16.82
N PHE A 316 -17.90 -11.72 17.37
CA PHE A 316 -18.35 -11.25 18.68
C PHE A 316 -19.71 -10.54 18.55
N ASP A 317 -20.69 -10.88 19.39
CA ASP A 317 -22.00 -10.22 19.38
C ASP A 317 -22.03 -8.91 20.16
N GLN A 318 -21.29 -8.86 21.28
CA GLN A 318 -21.22 -7.73 22.19
C GLN A 318 -20.14 -6.75 21.71
N TYR A 319 -18.88 -7.19 21.67
CA TYR A 319 -17.73 -6.32 21.39
C TYR A 319 -17.39 -6.27 19.90
N ARG A 320 -18.38 -5.90 19.07
CA ARG A 320 -18.28 -5.88 17.60
C ARG A 320 -17.13 -5.02 17.05
N GLY A 321 -16.63 -4.03 17.81
CA GLY A 321 -15.42 -3.26 17.45
C GLY A 321 -14.13 -4.10 17.42
N LEU A 322 -14.15 -5.29 18.02
CA LEU A 322 -13.08 -6.29 18.03
C LEU A 322 -13.37 -7.50 17.10
N ASN A 323 -14.37 -7.38 16.21
CA ASN A 323 -14.67 -8.42 15.22
C ASN A 323 -13.49 -8.74 14.29
N TYR A 324 -13.56 -9.94 13.72
CA TYR A 324 -12.40 -10.72 13.25
C TYR A 324 -11.40 -10.91 14.42
N PRO A 325 -11.78 -11.65 15.48
CA PRO A 325 -10.96 -11.81 16.68
C PRO A 325 -9.75 -12.71 16.42
N SER A 326 -8.68 -12.54 17.20
CA SER A 326 -7.46 -13.37 17.08
C SER A 326 -7.58 -14.79 17.61
N LEU A 327 -8.78 -15.17 18.05
CA LEU A 327 -9.22 -16.53 18.42
C LEU A 327 -9.75 -17.33 17.21
N PHE A 328 -9.12 -17.20 16.04
CA PHE A 328 -9.66 -17.69 14.76
C PHE A 328 -9.93 -19.20 14.71
N THR A 329 -9.11 -20.03 15.35
CA THR A 329 -9.36 -21.48 15.54
C THR A 329 -9.51 -21.86 17.01
N ALA A 330 -9.01 -21.06 17.96
CA ALA A 330 -9.19 -21.34 19.39
C ALA A 330 -10.68 -21.43 19.78
N GLY A 331 -11.54 -20.60 19.15
CA GLY A 331 -12.98 -20.65 19.34
C GLY A 331 -13.66 -21.95 18.88
N TRP A 332 -12.95 -22.84 18.17
CA TRP A 332 -13.44 -24.19 17.88
C TRP A 332 -13.55 -25.05 19.14
N LEU A 333 -12.76 -24.78 20.18
CA LEU A 333 -12.75 -25.56 21.41
C LEU A 333 -13.99 -25.33 22.28
N ASP A 334 -14.77 -24.28 22.03
CA ASP A 334 -15.86 -23.82 22.90
C ASP A 334 -17.10 -24.74 22.91
N SER A 335 -17.23 -25.68 21.97
CA SER A 335 -18.27 -26.73 22.04
C SER A 335 -17.87 -28.00 21.28
N THR A 336 -18.46 -29.14 21.64
CA THR A 336 -18.27 -30.41 20.90
C THR A 336 -18.66 -30.30 19.41
N LYS A 337 -19.59 -29.40 19.07
CA LYS A 337 -19.97 -29.16 17.67
C LYS A 337 -18.93 -28.34 16.93
N LEU A 338 -18.36 -27.31 17.55
CA LEU A 338 -17.29 -26.53 16.93
C LEU A 338 -15.96 -27.31 16.84
N ARG A 339 -15.68 -28.21 17.80
CA ARG A 339 -14.51 -29.11 17.76
C ARG A 339 -14.49 -30.05 16.56
N SER A 340 -15.64 -30.27 15.89
CA SER A 340 -15.68 -31.04 14.64
C SER A 340 -14.91 -30.41 13.48
N ALA A 341 -14.36 -29.20 13.60
CA ALA A 341 -13.53 -28.58 12.57
C ALA A 341 -12.41 -29.50 12.05
N THR A 342 -11.78 -30.28 12.93
CA THR A 342 -10.69 -31.21 12.62
C THR A 342 -11.15 -32.66 12.42
N ASP A 343 -12.47 -32.95 12.45
CA ASP A 343 -12.98 -34.29 12.12
C ASP A 343 -12.67 -34.63 10.65
N SER A 344 -12.40 -35.90 10.34
CA SER A 344 -11.97 -36.32 8.99
C SER A 344 -13.00 -36.09 7.87
N ASN A 345 -14.27 -35.83 8.23
CA ASN A 345 -15.37 -35.47 7.33
C ASN A 345 -15.72 -33.96 7.35
N ALA A 346 -14.99 -33.15 8.11
CA ALA A 346 -15.07 -31.69 8.14
C ALA A 346 -13.98 -31.06 7.26
N PHE A 347 -13.30 -30.00 7.70
CA PHE A 347 -12.33 -29.28 6.86
C PHE A 347 -11.28 -30.18 6.18
N PRO A 348 -10.73 -31.24 6.82
CA PRO A 348 -9.84 -32.20 6.16
C PRO A 348 -10.40 -32.85 4.89
N ILE A 349 -11.72 -32.86 4.66
CA ILE A 349 -12.31 -33.39 3.43
C ILE A 349 -11.98 -32.54 2.19
N ILE A 350 -11.57 -31.28 2.36
CA ILE A 350 -11.17 -30.37 1.27
C ILE A 350 -9.83 -30.82 0.64
N PRO A 351 -8.72 -30.96 1.38
CA PRO A 351 -7.48 -31.54 0.85
C PRO A 351 -7.59 -33.01 0.45
N GLN A 352 -8.47 -33.80 1.09
CA GLN A 352 -8.78 -35.16 0.61
C GLN A 352 -9.45 -35.19 -0.79
N ARG A 353 -9.96 -34.05 -1.29
CA ARG A 353 -10.48 -33.88 -2.65
C ARG A 353 -9.51 -33.19 -3.61
N GLY A 354 -8.25 -33.00 -3.21
CA GLY A 354 -7.21 -32.38 -4.04
C GLY A 354 -7.26 -30.85 -4.08
N LYS A 355 -8.04 -30.22 -3.20
CA LYS A 355 -8.13 -28.76 -3.06
C LYS A 355 -7.26 -28.25 -1.92
N GLU A 356 -6.69 -27.06 -2.06
CA GLU A 356 -6.05 -26.39 -0.93
C GLU A 356 -7.06 -25.69 -0.02
N LEU A 357 -6.71 -25.60 1.27
CA LEU A 357 -7.53 -25.04 2.32
C LEU A 357 -6.78 -23.92 3.04
N GLY A 358 -7.49 -22.84 3.38
CA GLY A 358 -6.96 -21.83 4.27
C GLY A 358 -7.97 -21.15 5.17
N PHE A 359 -7.43 -20.37 6.09
CA PHE A 359 -8.19 -19.59 7.07
C PHE A 359 -7.69 -18.14 7.15
N TRP A 360 -8.61 -17.19 7.27
CA TRP A 360 -8.31 -15.80 7.57
C TRP A 360 -8.22 -15.60 9.09
N TRP A 361 -7.01 -15.41 9.59
CA TRP A 361 -6.74 -15.15 11.00
C TRP A 361 -6.98 -13.67 11.30
N GLY A 362 -8.20 -13.38 11.76
CA GLY A 362 -8.62 -12.07 12.28
C GLY A 362 -7.64 -11.49 13.30
N ARG A 363 -7.28 -10.20 13.19
CA ARG A 363 -6.37 -9.47 14.09
C ARG A 363 -5.13 -10.26 14.52
N SER A 364 -4.45 -10.94 13.60
CA SER A 364 -3.34 -11.87 13.92
C SER A 364 -2.15 -11.20 14.63
N ALA A 365 -2.03 -9.87 14.60
CA ALA A 365 -1.08 -9.07 15.40
C ALA A 365 -1.61 -8.65 16.80
N ARG A 366 -2.66 -9.29 17.34
CA ARG A 366 -3.27 -8.97 18.65
C ARG A 366 -3.41 -10.21 19.52
N TYR A 367 -3.17 -10.07 20.82
CA TYR A 367 -3.50 -11.08 21.82
C TYR A 367 -4.92 -10.86 22.39
N MET A 368 -5.65 -11.96 22.58
CA MET A 368 -6.98 -12.05 23.19
C MET A 368 -7.06 -13.41 23.89
N ASP A 369 -7.37 -13.47 25.19
CA ASP A 369 -7.40 -14.75 25.94
C ASP A 369 -8.81 -15.34 26.13
N ARG A 370 -9.85 -14.55 25.85
CA ARG A 370 -11.27 -14.88 26.08
C ARG A 370 -12.12 -14.57 24.86
N TRP A 371 -13.10 -15.44 24.56
CA TRP A 371 -14.06 -15.20 23.49
C TRP A 371 -15.09 -14.15 23.89
N ASN A 372 -15.38 -13.20 22.98
CA ASN A 372 -16.35 -12.12 23.18
C ASN A 372 -16.04 -11.27 24.42
N ASP A 373 -14.79 -10.83 24.53
CA ASP A 373 -14.31 -9.89 25.55
C ASP A 373 -13.97 -8.51 24.92
N ASN A 374 -13.84 -7.47 25.74
CA ASN A 374 -13.36 -6.14 25.32
C ASN A 374 -11.83 -5.99 25.45
N GLU A 375 -11.18 -6.91 26.16
CA GLU A 375 -9.74 -6.92 26.35
C GLU A 375 -9.01 -7.40 25.08
N SER A 376 -8.04 -6.61 24.60
CA SER A 376 -7.03 -7.06 23.65
C SER A 376 -5.78 -6.21 23.73
N GLU A 377 -4.62 -6.83 23.55
CA GLU A 377 -3.30 -6.17 23.57
C GLU A 377 -2.50 -6.49 22.29
N PRO A 378 -1.40 -5.77 21.98
CA PRO A 378 -0.51 -6.16 20.88
C PRO A 378 0.02 -7.58 21.08
N LEU A 379 0.07 -8.39 20.02
CA LEU A 379 0.72 -9.70 20.11
C LEU A 379 2.23 -9.50 20.28
N ASP A 380 2.78 -10.02 21.36
CA ASP A 380 4.22 -10.03 21.60
C ASP A 380 4.83 -11.43 21.38
N PRO A 381 5.63 -11.65 20.31
CA PRO A 381 6.35 -12.91 20.08
C PRO A 381 7.34 -13.30 21.18
N ASP A 382 7.83 -12.35 21.99
CA ASP A 382 8.77 -12.63 23.08
C ASP A 382 8.07 -13.19 24.33
N ASN A 383 6.73 -13.18 24.38
CA ASN A 383 5.93 -13.66 25.51
C ASN A 383 5.52 -15.14 25.32
N PRO A 384 5.97 -16.09 26.17
CA PRO A 384 5.61 -17.50 26.04
C PRO A 384 4.11 -17.79 26.11
N ARG A 385 3.33 -17.00 26.86
CA ARG A 385 1.86 -17.14 26.95
C ARG A 385 1.19 -16.82 25.62
N HIS A 386 1.64 -15.76 24.95
CA HIS A 386 1.15 -15.39 23.63
C HIS A 386 1.49 -16.48 22.60
N MET A 387 2.75 -16.93 22.60
CA MET A 387 3.23 -17.93 21.65
C MET A 387 2.60 -19.31 21.85
N GLN A 388 2.31 -19.73 23.09
CA GLN A 388 1.57 -20.96 23.36
C GLN A 388 0.18 -20.93 22.69
N GLN A 389 -0.50 -19.79 22.70
CA GLN A 389 -1.82 -19.65 22.11
C GLN A 389 -1.78 -19.48 20.58
N VAL A 390 -0.74 -18.82 20.05
CA VAL A 390 -0.40 -18.83 18.62
C VAL A 390 -0.20 -20.27 18.13
N HIS A 391 0.57 -21.07 18.86
CA HIS A 391 0.84 -22.46 18.49
C HIS A 391 -0.42 -23.33 18.58
N LEU A 392 -1.20 -23.26 19.67
CA LEU A 392 -2.48 -23.97 19.76
C LEU A 392 -3.40 -23.71 18.55
N GLN A 393 -3.44 -22.47 18.08
CA GLN A 393 -4.32 -22.09 16.97
C GLN A 393 -3.80 -22.52 15.61
N MET A 394 -2.49 -22.42 15.39
CA MET A 394 -1.86 -22.91 14.17
C MET A 394 -1.85 -24.44 14.10
N ASP A 395 -1.62 -25.13 15.23
CA ASP A 395 -1.72 -26.59 15.34
C ASP A 395 -3.12 -27.07 14.92
N LEU A 396 -4.18 -26.45 15.48
CA LEU A 396 -5.58 -26.71 15.08
C LEU A 396 -5.86 -26.41 13.59
N ALA A 397 -5.28 -25.35 13.03
CA ALA A 397 -5.42 -25.03 11.62
C ALA A 397 -4.76 -26.08 10.71
N THR A 398 -3.58 -26.59 11.10
CA THR A 398 -2.91 -27.68 10.36
C THR A 398 -3.60 -29.03 10.55
N ASP A 399 -4.17 -29.33 11.73
CA ASP A 399 -5.00 -30.52 11.96
C ASP A 399 -6.29 -30.50 11.11
N ALA A 400 -6.82 -29.31 10.83
CA ALA A 400 -7.93 -29.11 9.89
C ALA A 400 -7.49 -29.23 8.40
N GLY A 401 -6.19 -29.33 8.13
CA GLY A 401 -5.62 -29.50 6.79
C GLY A 401 -5.28 -28.20 6.06
N ALA A 402 -5.09 -27.07 6.76
CA ALA A 402 -4.77 -25.79 6.13
C ALA A 402 -3.34 -25.73 5.56
N THR A 403 -3.22 -25.21 4.34
CA THR A 403 -1.97 -24.93 3.61
C THR A 403 -1.75 -23.43 3.37
N MET A 404 -2.73 -22.57 3.70
CA MET A 404 -2.57 -21.11 3.64
C MET A 404 -3.28 -20.39 4.80
N ILE A 405 -2.65 -19.33 5.34
CA ILE A 405 -3.20 -18.49 6.41
C ILE A 405 -3.09 -17.02 6.02
N GLY A 406 -4.23 -16.33 5.98
CA GLY A 406 -4.28 -14.89 5.81
C GLY A 406 -4.19 -14.15 7.14
N LEU A 407 -3.46 -13.05 7.18
CA LEU A 407 -3.11 -12.31 8.39
C LEU A 407 -3.77 -10.93 8.38
N ASP A 408 -4.91 -10.87 9.07
CA ASP A 408 -5.78 -9.71 9.23
C ASP A 408 -5.17 -8.68 10.20
N ALA A 409 -5.23 -7.40 9.84
CA ALA A 409 -4.64 -6.29 10.58
C ALA A 409 -3.15 -6.47 10.98
N PHE A 410 -2.41 -7.32 10.26
CA PHE A 410 -1.00 -7.64 10.52
C PHE A 410 -0.06 -6.56 9.95
N THR A 411 -0.19 -5.35 10.47
CA THR A 411 0.54 -4.16 10.02
C THR A 411 1.55 -3.70 11.07
N HIS A 412 2.55 -2.92 10.62
CA HIS A 412 3.53 -2.25 11.48
C HIS A 412 2.91 -1.49 12.66
N GLN A 413 1.67 -1.00 12.50
CA GLN A 413 0.90 -0.28 13.50
C GLN A 413 0.54 -1.13 14.73
N ASN A 414 0.37 -2.46 14.55
CA ASN A 414 -0.06 -3.41 15.58
C ASN A 414 1.09 -4.30 16.09
N MET A 415 2.00 -4.70 15.19
CA MET A 415 3.28 -5.34 15.53
C MET A 415 4.34 -4.74 14.59
N PRO A 416 5.44 -4.15 15.10
CA PRO A 416 6.43 -3.51 14.24
C PRO A 416 7.27 -4.53 13.46
N VAL A 417 7.83 -4.11 12.32
CA VAL A 417 8.42 -5.01 11.31
C VAL A 417 9.53 -5.92 11.86
N TRP A 418 10.33 -5.39 12.81
CA TRP A 418 11.42 -6.14 13.46
C TRP A 418 10.96 -7.20 14.47
N LYS A 419 9.66 -7.22 14.81
CA LYS A 419 9.00 -8.38 15.45
C LYS A 419 8.22 -9.23 14.43
N GLN A 420 7.62 -8.62 13.40
CA GLN A 420 6.88 -9.34 12.36
C GLN A 420 7.76 -10.32 11.58
N LYS A 421 8.92 -9.90 11.05
CA LYS A 421 9.77 -10.76 10.21
C LYS A 421 10.24 -12.02 10.96
N PRO A 422 10.83 -11.95 12.17
CA PRO A 422 11.21 -13.14 12.94
C PRO A 422 10.02 -13.99 13.38
N TYR A 423 8.86 -13.39 13.65
CA TYR A 423 7.63 -14.12 13.99
C TYR A 423 7.12 -14.96 12.81
N ILE A 424 7.10 -14.41 11.59
CA ILE A 424 6.72 -15.15 10.37
C ILE A 424 7.75 -16.22 10.03
N GLU A 425 9.05 -15.94 10.17
CA GLU A 425 10.11 -16.94 10.01
C GLU A 425 9.97 -18.11 10.99
N HIS A 426 9.69 -17.83 12.27
CA HIS A 426 9.40 -18.84 13.30
C HIS A 426 8.16 -19.67 12.98
N LEU A 427 7.06 -19.03 12.53
CA LEU A 427 5.85 -19.74 12.10
C LEU A 427 6.12 -20.64 10.90
N ARG A 428 6.80 -20.14 9.86
CA ARG A 428 7.17 -20.94 8.67
C ARG A 428 8.10 -22.10 9.02
N ASN A 429 9.04 -21.91 9.96
CA ASN A 429 9.92 -22.98 10.43
C ASN A 429 9.18 -24.07 11.23
N ARG A 430 8.11 -23.71 11.97
CA ARG A 430 7.26 -24.68 12.69
C ARG A 430 6.20 -25.34 11.81
N TYR A 431 5.69 -24.62 10.81
CA TYR A 431 4.60 -25.04 9.91
C TYR A 431 5.02 -24.91 8.43
N PRO A 432 6.02 -25.68 7.95
CA PRO A 432 6.62 -25.47 6.63
C PRO A 432 5.68 -25.71 5.44
N GLY A 433 4.55 -26.40 5.65
CA GLY A 433 3.50 -26.59 4.65
C GLY A 433 2.47 -25.45 4.57
N VAL A 434 2.68 -24.33 5.27
CA VAL A 434 1.73 -23.21 5.35
C VAL A 434 2.30 -21.95 4.69
N THR A 435 1.61 -21.45 3.65
CA THR A 435 1.82 -20.10 3.11
C THR A 435 1.15 -19.07 4.02
N TYR A 436 1.80 -17.93 4.26
CA TYR A 436 1.22 -16.79 4.97
C TYR A 436 1.00 -15.62 4.00
N THR A 437 0.00 -14.78 4.23
CA THR A 437 -0.17 -13.51 3.49
C THR A 437 -0.77 -12.43 4.40
N THR A 438 -0.59 -11.15 4.09
CA THR A 438 -1.16 -10.02 4.85
C THR A 438 -2.31 -9.34 4.15
N GLU A 439 -3.29 -8.82 4.91
CA GLU A 439 -4.47 -8.07 4.41
C GLU A 439 -4.16 -6.85 3.52
N GLN A 440 -2.96 -6.26 3.68
CA GLN A 440 -2.58 -5.00 3.06
C GLN A 440 -1.17 -5.09 2.52
N LEU A 441 -0.87 -4.33 1.46
CA LEU A 441 0.45 -4.30 0.86
C LEU A 441 1.48 -3.92 1.93
N SER A 442 2.29 -4.89 2.32
CA SER A 442 3.31 -4.73 3.36
C SER A 442 4.60 -4.19 2.75
N SER A 443 5.51 -3.68 3.57
CA SER A 443 6.80 -3.21 3.05
C SER A 443 7.58 -4.33 2.36
N ASP A 444 8.46 -3.94 1.44
CA ASP A 444 9.49 -4.79 0.83
C ASP A 444 10.14 -5.81 1.79
N VAL A 445 10.58 -5.40 2.98
CA VAL A 445 11.17 -6.26 4.04
C VAL A 445 10.27 -7.43 4.45
N MET A 446 8.94 -7.26 4.42
CA MET A 446 7.98 -8.33 4.67
C MET A 446 7.63 -9.10 3.40
N HIS A 447 7.54 -8.40 2.26
CA HIS A 447 7.24 -8.99 0.95
C HIS A 447 8.31 -9.97 0.44
N VAL A 448 9.52 -9.93 1.04
CA VAL A 448 10.59 -10.93 0.92
C VAL A 448 10.24 -12.25 1.62
N VAL A 449 9.62 -12.23 2.80
CA VAL A 449 9.41 -13.43 3.64
C VAL A 449 8.01 -14.05 3.53
N MET A 450 7.03 -13.30 3.01
CA MET A 450 5.69 -13.78 2.70
C MET A 450 5.01 -12.94 1.61
N PRO A 451 4.04 -13.50 0.87
CA PRO A 451 3.09 -12.75 0.06
C PRO A 451 2.42 -11.58 0.81
N SER A 452 1.94 -10.60 0.06
CA SER A 452 1.01 -9.56 0.55
C SER A 452 -0.32 -9.64 -0.17
N SER A 453 -1.30 -8.82 0.22
CA SER A 453 -2.55 -8.64 -0.54
C SER A 453 -2.98 -7.18 -0.63
N ASN A 454 -3.96 -6.93 -1.50
CA ASN A 454 -4.45 -5.62 -1.86
C ASN A 454 -5.90 -5.71 -2.31
N ARG A 455 -6.62 -4.59 -2.27
CA ARG A 455 -7.96 -4.50 -2.87
C ARG A 455 -7.84 -4.24 -4.37
N GLY A 456 -8.11 -5.28 -5.15
CA GLY A 456 -8.26 -5.24 -6.60
C GLY A 456 -9.46 -4.39 -7.03
N TYR A 457 -10.55 -4.49 -6.27
CA TYR A 457 -11.76 -3.68 -6.44
C TYR A 457 -11.65 -2.31 -5.76
N GLY A 458 -12.53 -1.39 -6.16
CA GLY A 458 -12.88 -0.19 -5.41
C GLY A 458 -14.27 0.31 -5.81
N VAL A 459 -14.79 1.32 -5.09
CA VAL A 459 -15.87 2.18 -5.58
C VAL A 459 -15.31 3.59 -5.58
N SER A 460 -14.84 4.03 -6.74
CA SER A 460 -14.12 5.30 -6.90
C SER A 460 -15.04 6.39 -7.44
N ASP A 461 -15.21 7.49 -6.69
CA ASP A 461 -15.93 8.70 -7.13
C ASP A 461 -15.31 9.38 -8.38
N ARG A 462 -14.12 8.93 -8.83
CA ARG A 462 -13.29 9.60 -9.84
C ARG A 462 -13.53 9.13 -11.28
N SER A 463 -14.30 8.07 -11.47
CA SER A 463 -14.53 7.46 -12.79
C SER A 463 -15.97 7.01 -12.97
N THR A 464 -16.46 7.07 -14.21
CA THR A 464 -17.85 6.74 -14.56
C THR A 464 -17.93 5.41 -15.28
N GLY A 465 -18.94 4.60 -14.96
CA GLY A 465 -19.10 3.27 -15.54
C GLY A 465 -18.02 2.29 -15.06
N GLU A 466 -17.78 1.25 -15.86
CA GLU A 466 -17.07 0.03 -15.44
C GLU A 466 -15.73 0.25 -14.73
N MET A 467 -14.88 1.14 -15.25
CA MET A 467 -13.54 1.37 -14.69
C MET A 467 -13.56 1.88 -13.25
N ARG A 468 -14.69 2.34 -12.71
CA ARG A 468 -14.82 2.72 -11.28
C ARG A 468 -14.60 1.57 -10.31
N TYR A 469 -14.77 0.33 -10.78
CA TYR A 469 -14.52 -0.89 -10.03
C TYR A 469 -13.06 -1.38 -10.10
N HIS A 470 -12.31 -0.96 -11.12
CA HIS A 470 -11.00 -1.55 -11.50
C HIS A 470 -9.85 -0.78 -10.84
N ARG A 471 -9.73 -0.88 -9.50
CA ARG A 471 -8.74 -0.08 -8.74
C ARG A 471 -7.29 -0.34 -9.16
N LEU A 472 -6.92 -1.59 -9.44
CA LEU A 472 -5.57 -1.94 -9.89
C LEU A 472 -5.50 -1.89 -11.41
N GLU A 473 -4.82 -0.86 -11.94
CA GLU A 473 -4.67 -0.58 -13.37
C GLU A 473 -3.32 -1.05 -13.97
N ARG A 474 -2.31 -1.29 -13.13
CA ARG A 474 -0.89 -1.47 -13.50
C ARG A 474 -0.24 -2.57 -12.66
N PRO A 475 0.84 -3.23 -13.14
CA PRO A 475 1.72 -4.04 -12.31
C PRO A 475 2.29 -3.26 -11.12
N LEU A 476 2.75 -3.97 -10.09
CA LEU A 476 3.32 -3.35 -8.89
C LEU A 476 4.81 -3.02 -9.09
N TYR A 477 5.11 -2.10 -10.01
CA TYR A 477 6.48 -1.82 -10.53
C TYR A 477 7.60 -1.73 -9.49
N LEU A 478 7.30 -1.19 -8.31
CA LEU A 478 8.30 -1.02 -7.25
C LEU A 478 8.62 -2.34 -6.54
N ALA A 479 7.62 -3.22 -6.40
CA ALA A 479 7.81 -4.57 -5.90
C ALA A 479 8.45 -5.47 -6.98
N ASP A 480 8.00 -5.37 -8.24
CA ASP A 480 8.61 -6.06 -9.39
C ASP A 480 10.14 -5.88 -9.42
N TYR A 481 10.59 -4.64 -9.18
CA TYR A 481 11.97 -4.22 -9.31
C TYR A 481 12.82 -4.47 -8.06
N ILE A 482 12.32 -4.15 -6.85
CA ILE A 482 13.07 -4.31 -5.59
C ILE A 482 13.00 -5.75 -5.07
N VAL A 483 11.89 -6.45 -5.31
CA VAL A 483 11.64 -7.83 -4.84
C VAL A 483 11.13 -8.70 -6.02
N PRO A 484 11.94 -8.96 -7.05
CA PRO A 484 11.54 -9.81 -8.17
C PRO A 484 11.06 -11.19 -7.70
N GLY A 485 10.00 -11.71 -8.31
CA GLY A 485 9.37 -12.97 -7.90
C GLY A 485 8.28 -12.85 -6.83
N HIS A 486 7.93 -11.64 -6.39
CA HIS A 486 6.94 -11.44 -5.32
C HIS A 486 5.54 -11.94 -5.66
N GLU A 487 4.72 -12.08 -4.62
CA GLU A 487 3.31 -12.48 -4.73
C GLU A 487 2.41 -11.47 -4.03
N THR A 488 1.54 -10.81 -4.79
CA THR A 488 0.53 -9.91 -4.23
C THR A 488 -0.87 -10.38 -4.65
N TRP A 489 -1.73 -10.68 -3.68
CA TRP A 489 -3.11 -11.11 -3.93
C TRP A 489 -4.00 -9.91 -4.20
N ALA A 490 -4.80 -9.94 -5.26
CA ALA A 490 -5.82 -8.94 -5.55
C ALA A 490 -7.19 -9.45 -5.11
N PHE A 491 -7.67 -8.98 -3.96
CA PHE A 491 -9.03 -9.23 -3.50
C PHE A 491 -10.05 -8.55 -4.41
N TRP A 492 -11.07 -9.29 -4.81
CA TRP A 492 -12.15 -8.82 -5.67
C TRP A 492 -13.51 -9.20 -5.09
N ARG A 493 -14.40 -8.21 -4.94
CA ARG A 493 -15.70 -8.35 -4.28
C ARG A 493 -16.83 -7.89 -5.18
N TYR A 494 -17.49 -8.85 -5.84
CA TYR A 494 -18.68 -8.58 -6.66
C TYR A 494 -19.90 -8.11 -5.84
N ALA A 495 -19.94 -8.40 -4.53
CA ALA A 495 -20.98 -7.87 -3.64
C ALA A 495 -20.97 -6.33 -3.60
N GLU A 496 -19.79 -5.72 -3.48
CA GLU A 496 -19.66 -4.26 -3.37
C GLU A 496 -19.99 -3.56 -4.71
N ILE A 497 -19.80 -4.27 -5.83
CA ILE A 497 -20.26 -3.85 -7.17
C ILE A 497 -21.79 -3.88 -7.25
N LEU A 498 -22.43 -4.94 -6.74
CA LEU A 498 -23.88 -5.10 -6.73
C LEU A 498 -24.60 -4.20 -5.73
N ASP A 499 -23.96 -3.79 -4.63
CA ASP A 499 -24.51 -2.83 -3.66
C ASP A 499 -24.51 -1.38 -4.21
N ASP A 500 -23.55 -1.05 -5.09
CA ASP A 500 -23.41 0.26 -5.75
C ASP A 500 -24.13 0.33 -7.12
N ASP A 501 -24.25 -0.78 -7.84
CA ASP A 501 -25.10 -0.92 -9.02
C ASP A 501 -25.79 -2.31 -9.08
N PRO A 502 -27.00 -2.45 -8.49
CA PRO A 502 -27.78 -3.69 -8.53
C PRO A 502 -28.23 -4.15 -9.93
N ALA A 503 -28.01 -3.36 -10.99
CA ALA A 503 -28.31 -3.75 -12.37
C ALA A 503 -27.15 -4.49 -13.05
N GLN A 504 -25.98 -4.59 -12.41
CA GLN A 504 -24.83 -5.32 -12.96
C GLN A 504 -25.10 -6.82 -13.08
N VAL A 505 -24.86 -7.38 -14.27
CA VAL A 505 -24.85 -8.82 -14.48
C VAL A 505 -23.47 -9.36 -14.12
N ILE A 506 -23.41 -10.16 -13.07
CA ILE A 506 -22.22 -10.92 -12.69
C ILE A 506 -22.44 -12.39 -13.06
N ASP A 507 -21.80 -12.82 -14.14
CA ASP A 507 -21.82 -14.19 -14.68
C ASP A 507 -20.39 -14.75 -14.80
N SER A 508 -20.24 -15.99 -15.27
CA SER A 508 -18.94 -16.63 -15.41
C SER A 508 -17.99 -15.96 -16.41
N GLU A 509 -18.49 -15.31 -17.46
CA GLU A 509 -17.66 -14.62 -18.46
C GLU A 509 -17.12 -13.29 -17.90
N ARG A 510 -17.98 -12.54 -17.20
CA ARG A 510 -17.61 -11.40 -16.37
C ARG A 510 -16.54 -11.79 -15.35
N VAL A 511 -16.77 -12.87 -14.59
CA VAL A 511 -15.85 -13.27 -13.52
C VAL A 511 -14.50 -13.72 -14.09
N GLN A 512 -14.51 -14.48 -15.19
CA GLN A 512 -13.28 -14.88 -15.89
C GLN A 512 -12.45 -13.65 -16.31
N ARG A 513 -13.05 -12.75 -17.11
CA ARG A 513 -12.38 -11.57 -17.67
C ARG A 513 -11.76 -10.66 -16.60
N ASP A 514 -12.49 -10.40 -15.52
CA ASP A 514 -12.04 -9.48 -14.48
C ASP A 514 -10.86 -10.07 -13.67
N LEU A 515 -10.84 -11.39 -13.47
CA LEU A 515 -9.72 -12.08 -12.79
C LEU A 515 -8.51 -12.24 -13.71
N GLU A 516 -8.69 -12.56 -15.00
CA GLU A 516 -7.60 -12.58 -15.98
C GLU A 516 -6.92 -11.22 -16.09
N ARG A 517 -7.70 -10.13 -16.00
CA ARG A 517 -7.18 -8.76 -16.01
C ARG A 517 -6.30 -8.48 -14.79
N LEU A 518 -6.56 -9.11 -13.64
CA LEU A 518 -5.68 -9.02 -12.46
C LEU A 518 -4.44 -9.91 -12.61
N ALA A 519 -4.61 -11.13 -13.15
CA ALA A 519 -3.52 -12.07 -13.42
C ALA A 519 -2.50 -11.48 -14.40
N ARG A 520 -2.95 -10.85 -15.49
CA ARG A 520 -2.11 -10.11 -16.44
C ARG A 520 -1.34 -8.94 -15.82
N LEU A 521 -1.82 -8.39 -14.70
CA LEU A 521 -1.12 -7.35 -13.93
C LEU A 521 -0.20 -7.94 -12.83
N GLY A 522 0.08 -9.24 -12.88
CA GLY A 522 0.97 -9.95 -11.95
C GLY A 522 0.36 -10.30 -10.58
N TYR A 523 -0.91 -9.99 -10.35
CA TYR A 523 -1.60 -10.24 -9.08
C TYR A 523 -2.30 -11.61 -9.03
N LEU A 524 -2.22 -12.29 -7.89
CA LEU A 524 -3.00 -13.52 -7.66
C LEU A 524 -4.49 -13.17 -7.47
N PRO A 525 -5.43 -13.62 -8.34
CA PRO A 525 -6.83 -13.22 -8.21
C PRO A 525 -7.51 -13.96 -7.05
N VAL A 526 -8.14 -13.21 -6.14
CA VAL A 526 -8.88 -13.78 -5.01
C VAL A 526 -10.30 -13.23 -4.96
N THR A 527 -11.28 -14.04 -5.31
CA THR A 527 -12.69 -13.66 -5.21
C THR A 527 -13.18 -13.80 -3.78
N HIS A 528 -14.19 -13.01 -3.40
CA HIS A 528 -14.80 -13.10 -2.08
C HIS A 528 -16.32 -12.94 -2.14
N GLY A 529 -17.04 -13.90 -1.53
CA GLY A 529 -18.47 -13.82 -1.22
C GLY A 529 -19.45 -14.19 -2.35
N VAL A 530 -19.01 -14.30 -3.61
CA VAL A 530 -19.90 -14.60 -4.75
C VAL A 530 -19.57 -15.95 -5.39
N ALA A 531 -20.54 -16.85 -5.31
CA ALA A 531 -20.44 -18.27 -5.66
C ALA A 531 -20.60 -18.58 -7.16
N ILE A 532 -19.71 -18.02 -7.99
CA ILE A 532 -19.73 -18.20 -9.45
C ILE A 532 -18.54 -19.04 -9.90
N LYS A 533 -18.76 -19.94 -10.86
CA LYS A 533 -17.73 -20.77 -11.48
C LYS A 533 -16.86 -19.95 -12.44
N ILE A 534 -15.54 -20.07 -12.35
CA ILE A 534 -14.59 -19.62 -13.39
C ILE A 534 -14.55 -20.62 -14.55
N LEU A 535 -14.26 -20.12 -15.75
CA LEU A 535 -14.30 -20.89 -16.99
C LEU A 535 -12.99 -21.63 -17.27
N ASP A 536 -11.87 -20.95 -17.01
CA ASP A 536 -10.51 -21.46 -17.14
C ASP A 536 -9.69 -20.96 -15.94
N ALA A 537 -9.12 -21.89 -15.16
CA ALA A 537 -8.32 -21.58 -13.99
C ALA A 537 -6.81 -21.45 -14.28
N ASP A 538 -6.33 -22.06 -15.37
CA ASP A 538 -4.93 -21.98 -15.79
C ASP A 538 -4.66 -20.62 -16.47
N ALA A 539 -5.66 -20.07 -17.18
CA ALA A 539 -5.66 -18.68 -17.68
C ALA A 539 -5.66 -17.60 -16.57
N LEU A 540 -5.77 -17.99 -15.29
CA LEU A 540 -5.70 -17.11 -14.13
C LEU A 540 -4.35 -17.20 -13.38
N ALA A 541 -3.35 -17.88 -13.98
CA ALA A 541 -1.96 -17.83 -13.54
C ALA A 541 -1.40 -16.39 -13.66
N PRO A 542 -0.89 -15.77 -12.58
CA PRO A 542 -0.42 -14.39 -12.64
C PRO A 542 0.90 -14.25 -13.40
N ASP A 543 0.96 -13.28 -14.32
CA ASP A 543 2.15 -13.01 -15.13
C ASP A 543 3.38 -12.69 -14.27
N GLU A 544 4.57 -13.04 -14.77
CA GLU A 544 5.86 -12.70 -14.12
C GLU A 544 6.30 -11.28 -14.52
N THR A 545 5.53 -10.28 -14.08
CA THR A 545 5.64 -8.87 -14.50
C THR A 545 7.04 -8.30 -14.41
N TRP A 546 7.78 -8.61 -13.34
CA TRP A 546 9.18 -8.20 -13.13
C TRP A 546 10.13 -8.55 -14.27
N ARG A 547 9.82 -9.56 -15.11
CA ARG A 547 10.64 -9.93 -16.28
C ARG A 547 10.62 -8.89 -17.39
N PHE A 548 9.59 -8.04 -17.44
CA PHE A 548 9.39 -7.07 -18.52
C PHE A 548 9.10 -5.65 -18.04
N THR A 549 8.69 -5.44 -16.78
CA THR A 549 8.59 -4.09 -16.18
C THR A 549 9.94 -3.56 -15.70
N SER A 550 10.86 -4.44 -15.26
CA SER A 550 12.19 -4.03 -14.80
C SER A 550 13.09 -3.49 -15.92
N PRO A 551 14.01 -2.54 -15.65
CA PRO A 551 15.16 -2.26 -16.50
C PRO A 551 16.03 -3.51 -16.69
N SER A 552 16.71 -3.64 -17.83
CA SER A 552 17.67 -4.74 -18.05
C SER A 552 18.93 -4.58 -17.18
N SER A 553 19.43 -5.71 -16.66
CA SER A 553 20.79 -5.79 -16.07
C SER A 553 21.86 -5.46 -17.09
N ASP A 554 21.63 -5.92 -18.31
CA ASP A 554 22.48 -5.70 -19.45
C ASP A 554 22.21 -4.26 -19.88
N GLY A 555 23.13 -3.37 -19.54
CA GLY A 555 23.13 -1.99 -20.00
C GLY A 555 23.40 -1.96 -21.50
N ASP A 556 22.36 -2.29 -22.26
CA ASP A 556 22.35 -2.36 -23.72
C ASP A 556 22.56 -0.93 -24.25
N SER A 557 23.84 -0.57 -24.33
CA SER A 557 24.34 0.73 -24.74
C SER A 557 24.17 0.82 -26.24
N GLY A 558 22.92 1.04 -26.65
CA GLY A 558 22.44 0.87 -28.01
C GLY A 558 23.41 1.46 -29.02
N ASP A 559 24.16 0.57 -29.67
CA ASP A 559 24.94 0.90 -30.85
C ASP A 559 23.92 1.04 -31.99
N ASP A 560 23.29 2.23 -32.04
CA ASP A 560 22.21 2.69 -32.92
C ASP A 560 22.71 2.81 -34.37
N SER A 561 23.27 1.70 -34.82
CA SER A 561 23.99 1.46 -36.06
C SER A 561 23.01 1.15 -37.18
N THR A 562 22.07 2.09 -37.35
CA THR A 562 21.35 2.41 -38.60
C THR A 562 21.21 1.22 -39.55
N VAL A 563 20.21 0.36 -39.30
CA VAL A 563 19.76 -0.59 -40.32
C VAL A 563 19.10 0.23 -41.44
N ASP A 564 19.83 0.44 -42.53
CA ASP A 564 19.33 1.10 -43.74
C ASP A 564 18.17 0.28 -44.36
N GLU A 565 16.92 0.58 -43.96
CA GLU A 565 15.76 0.11 -44.70
C GLU A 565 15.58 0.91 -46.01
N PRO A 566 15.51 0.26 -47.19
CA PRO A 566 15.24 0.93 -48.44
C PRO A 566 13.77 1.36 -48.48
N GLY A 567 13.52 2.66 -48.28
CA GLY A 567 12.16 3.21 -48.18
C GLY A 567 11.38 3.18 -49.51
N ASP A 568 10.07 2.96 -49.40
CA ASP A 568 9.14 3.01 -50.53
C ASP A 568 7.74 3.55 -50.12
N GLY A 569 7.19 4.48 -50.90
CA GLY A 569 5.75 4.49 -51.20
C GLY A 569 4.68 5.05 -50.23
N ASN A 570 4.65 6.38 -50.05
CA ASN A 570 3.47 7.23 -50.36
C ASN A 570 2.14 7.18 -49.53
N GLY A 571 1.57 8.38 -49.28
CA GLY A 571 0.17 8.63 -48.85
C GLY A 571 -0.02 8.92 -47.34
N GLY A 572 -0.77 9.94 -46.90
CA GLY A 572 -1.43 11.05 -47.61
C GLY A 572 -2.88 11.30 -47.14
N GLY A 573 -3.13 12.34 -46.35
CA GLY A 573 -4.49 12.77 -45.97
C GLY A 573 -4.55 13.72 -44.76
N ASP A 574 -5.02 14.94 -44.97
CA ASP A 574 -5.36 15.91 -43.92
C ASP A 574 -6.77 15.64 -43.33
N ASP A 575 -7.06 16.06 -42.08
CA ASP A 575 -7.89 17.26 -41.87
C ASP A 575 -7.87 17.83 -40.42
N LYS A 576 -8.50 18.99 -40.25
CA LYS A 576 -8.71 19.85 -39.07
C LYS A 576 -9.71 19.23 -38.07
N GLY A 577 -9.83 19.65 -36.80
CA GLY A 577 -9.07 20.65 -36.04
C GLY A 577 -9.96 21.53 -35.13
N ASN A 578 -9.39 21.95 -33.99
CA ASN A 578 -9.81 23.05 -33.08
C ASN A 578 -11.09 22.89 -32.21
N SER A 579 -10.90 22.97 -30.88
CA SER A 579 -11.90 23.51 -29.94
C SER A 579 -11.23 24.13 -28.70
N GLY A 580 -11.69 25.31 -28.29
CA GLY A 580 -11.36 26.00 -27.03
C GLY A 580 -12.61 26.75 -26.52
N ASP A 581 -12.59 27.59 -25.50
CA ASP A 581 -11.56 27.96 -24.51
C ASP A 581 -12.26 28.76 -23.37
N ARG A 582 -11.90 28.53 -22.09
CA ARG A 582 -12.32 29.28 -20.86
C ARG A 582 -13.84 29.41 -20.55
N GLY A 583 -14.27 29.74 -19.33
CA GLY A 583 -13.53 29.82 -18.04
C GLY A 583 -14.08 30.90 -17.08
N GLY A 584 -14.14 30.58 -15.77
CA GLY A 584 -14.53 31.51 -14.67
C GLY A 584 -16.03 31.79 -14.51
N GLY A 585 -16.54 32.22 -13.34
CA GLY A 585 -15.91 32.37 -12.02
C GLY A 585 -16.79 33.17 -11.04
N ASP A 586 -16.91 32.69 -9.79
CA ASP A 586 -17.35 33.40 -8.56
C ASP A 586 -18.78 34.03 -8.60
N ASP A 587 -19.41 34.71 -7.62
CA ASP A 587 -19.28 34.99 -6.16
C ASP A 587 -20.71 35.45 -5.66
N SER A 588 -21.18 35.58 -4.41
CA SER A 588 -20.83 35.22 -3.00
C SER A 588 -22.14 35.24 -2.13
N GLY A 589 -22.08 34.85 -0.84
CA GLY A 589 -23.16 35.03 0.18
C GLY A 589 -23.48 33.73 0.98
N ASP A 590 -23.41 33.60 2.31
CA ASP A 590 -23.66 34.51 3.48
C ASP A 590 -25.18 34.75 3.74
N ASP A 591 -25.77 34.54 4.92
CA ASP A 591 -25.47 33.70 6.11
C ASP A 591 -26.75 33.67 7.01
N SER A 592 -27.08 32.55 7.69
CA SER A 592 -27.92 32.52 8.93
C SER A 592 -28.25 31.08 9.40
N ASP A 593 -27.98 30.76 10.67
CA ASP A 593 -28.24 29.44 11.28
C ASP A 593 -29.70 29.21 11.72
N GLU A 594 -30.17 27.96 11.61
CA GLU A 594 -30.85 27.27 12.72
C GLU A 594 -30.60 25.75 12.64
N PHE A 595 -30.53 25.05 13.77
CA PHE A 595 -29.82 23.76 13.88
C PHE A 595 -30.76 22.55 14.08
N GLU A 596 -31.01 21.78 13.02
CA GLU A 596 -31.70 20.48 13.05
C GLU A 596 -30.74 19.30 12.79
N PRO A 597 -31.06 18.06 13.23
CA PRO A 597 -30.21 16.89 13.05
C PRO A 597 -29.98 16.55 11.56
N PRO A 598 -28.84 15.94 11.20
CA PRO A 598 -28.36 15.87 9.82
C PRO A 598 -29.26 14.99 8.92
N SER A 599 -30.17 15.66 8.22
CA SER A 599 -30.74 15.15 6.98
C SER A 599 -29.62 14.96 5.94
N ARG A 600 -29.74 13.93 5.10
CA ARG A 600 -28.86 13.82 3.93
C ARG A 600 -29.15 15.02 3.02
N PRO A 601 -28.13 15.75 2.52
CA PRO A 601 -28.38 16.97 1.74
C PRO A 601 -29.14 16.61 0.45
N GLU A 602 -30.33 17.22 0.27
CA GLU A 602 -31.15 17.06 -0.94
C GLU A 602 -30.29 17.39 -2.17
N ARG A 603 -30.02 16.40 -3.04
CA ARG A 603 -29.20 16.64 -4.24
C ARG A 603 -30.03 17.37 -5.29
N VAL A 604 -29.65 18.62 -5.56
CA VAL A 604 -30.31 19.49 -6.53
C VAL A 604 -29.63 19.39 -7.90
N TYR A 605 -30.39 18.96 -8.90
CA TYR A 605 -29.95 18.88 -10.29
C TYR A 605 -30.67 19.94 -11.14
N TYR A 606 -29.96 20.52 -12.12
CA TYR A 606 -30.51 21.52 -13.03
C TYR A 606 -30.36 21.09 -14.47
N ILE A 607 -31.47 20.71 -15.12
CA ILE A 607 -31.49 20.38 -16.55
C ILE A 607 -31.95 21.62 -17.32
N THR A 608 -31.11 22.14 -18.22
CA THR A 608 -31.51 23.22 -19.15
C THR A 608 -32.27 22.60 -20.32
N LEU A 609 -33.54 22.98 -20.47
CA LEU A 609 -34.40 22.52 -21.56
C LEU A 609 -34.07 23.27 -22.87
N PRO A 610 -34.42 22.73 -24.06
CA PRO A 610 -34.11 23.36 -25.36
C PRO A 610 -34.68 24.77 -25.57
N ASN A 611 -35.62 25.21 -24.74
CA ASN A 611 -36.17 26.58 -24.74
C ASN A 611 -35.48 27.51 -23.72
N GLY A 612 -34.29 27.15 -23.22
CA GLY A 612 -33.49 27.92 -22.27
C GLY A 612 -33.97 27.89 -20.81
N ARG A 613 -35.15 27.32 -20.52
CA ARG A 613 -35.66 27.22 -19.15
C ARG A 613 -34.95 26.09 -18.40
N ARG A 614 -34.50 26.35 -17.17
CA ARG A 614 -33.88 25.34 -16.31
C ARG A 614 -34.94 24.65 -15.44
N LEU A 615 -35.02 23.33 -15.53
CA LEU A 615 -35.81 22.49 -14.63
C LEU A 615 -34.95 22.16 -13.39
N LYS A 616 -35.40 22.59 -12.20
CA LYS A 616 -34.79 22.20 -10.92
C LYS A 616 -35.43 20.87 -10.48
N ILE A 617 -34.62 19.81 -10.42
CA ILE A 617 -35.01 18.52 -9.84
C ILE A 617 -34.34 18.43 -8.47
N VAL A 618 -35.12 18.05 -7.45
CA VAL A 618 -34.64 17.90 -6.06
C VAL A 618 -34.81 16.45 -5.67
N SER A 619 -33.71 15.74 -5.45
CA SER A 619 -33.76 14.39 -4.86
C SER A 619 -33.89 14.52 -3.35
N ARG A 620 -34.93 13.88 -2.81
CA ARG A 620 -35.00 13.46 -1.41
C ARG A 620 -34.38 12.09 -1.23
#